data_AF-A0A5D4UM46-F1
#
_entry.id   AF-A0A5D4UM46-F1
#
_cell.length_a   1.000
_cell.length_b   1.000
_cell.length_c   1.000
_cell.angle_alpha   90.00
_cell.angle_beta   90.00
_cell.angle_gamma   90.00
#
_symmetry.space_group_name_H-M   'P 1'
#
loop_
_entity.id
_entity.type
_entity.pdbx_description
1 polymer ?
#
loop_
_entity_poly.entity_id
_entity_poly.type
_entity_poly.pdbx_seq_one_letter_code
_entity_poly.pdbx_strand_id
1 'polypeptide(L)'
;MYSHRFGIVLLILSSCLFLSACRIVFDPTAQNAEQKEVQKEHRQKVKVQEQEEVAQEGAEEEPAFTIHASLTLDGENMVISGDTDLPPDTFLKISLKPYKGNATVEEIEENSAVTLNEVPANIVGIGTSVQEDGTISTKTFVRPDTSTRYRFELIFEPEGQEEKIKQQLIEQAGSLDELSGLQVIKEADPEDSMVHGDDPVKGYIQTVNIMKADEQNGDGVTLEFESGKHGGSMGTVLEAWGRF
;
A
#
# COMPACT_ATOMS: atom_id res chain seq x y z
N MET A 1 -48.73 43.97 -43.06
CA MET A 1 -48.42 43.15 -41.85
C MET A 1 -49.43 42.01 -41.84
N TYR A 2 -49.16 40.84 -42.39
CA TYR A 2 -48.52 39.69 -41.71
C TYR A 2 -48.06 38.67 -42.77
N SER A 3 -47.09 39.01 -43.61
CA SER A 3 -46.53 38.11 -44.63
C SER A 3 -45.15 37.60 -44.22
N HIS A 4 -45.03 36.91 -43.07
CA HIS A 4 -43.80 36.16 -42.72
C HIS A 4 -43.97 35.10 -41.62
N ARG A 5 -45.21 34.73 -41.27
CA ARG A 5 -45.46 33.76 -40.18
C ARG A 5 -46.19 32.48 -40.58
N PHE A 6 -46.56 32.33 -41.86
CA PHE A 6 -47.25 31.13 -42.35
C PHE A 6 -46.36 30.12 -43.07
N GLY A 7 -45.13 30.48 -43.45
CA GLY A 7 -44.19 29.57 -44.13
C GLY A 7 -43.41 28.63 -43.20
N ILE A 8 -43.28 28.96 -41.91
CA ILE A 8 -42.49 28.17 -40.94
C ILE A 8 -43.34 27.09 -40.26
N VAL A 9 -44.65 27.31 -40.12
CA VAL A 9 -45.56 26.35 -39.47
C VAL A 9 -45.81 25.11 -40.34
N LEU A 10 -45.70 25.24 -41.67
CA LEU A 10 -45.91 24.13 -42.61
C LEU A 10 -44.69 23.22 -42.78
N LEU A 11 -43.49 23.66 -42.35
CA LEU A 11 -42.26 22.84 -42.35
C LEU A 11 -42.06 22.03 -41.05
N ILE A 12 -42.70 22.43 -39.94
CA ILE A 12 -42.59 21.72 -38.65
C ILE A 12 -43.61 20.57 -38.54
N LEU A 13 -44.70 20.61 -39.29
CA LEU A 13 -45.71 19.54 -39.34
C LEU A 13 -45.30 18.32 -40.18
N SER A 14 -44.19 18.37 -40.92
CA SER A 14 -43.71 17.27 -41.77
C SER A 14 -42.64 16.38 -41.11
N SER A 15 -42.15 16.71 -39.92
CA SER A 15 -41.09 15.94 -39.22
C SER A 15 -41.56 15.22 -37.95
N CYS A 16 -42.85 15.29 -37.60
CA CYS A 16 -43.43 14.61 -36.43
C CYS A 16 -44.11 13.26 -36.73
N LEU A 17 -43.81 12.61 -37.87
CA LEU A 17 -44.42 11.32 -38.26
C LEU A 17 -43.46 10.12 -38.26
N PHE A 18 -42.32 10.18 -37.56
CA PHE A 18 -41.35 9.06 -37.51
C PHE A 18 -40.96 8.56 -36.10
N LEU A 19 -41.83 8.68 -35.09
CA LEU A 19 -41.56 8.08 -33.76
C LEU A 19 -42.81 7.51 -33.09
N SER A 20 -43.48 6.56 -33.75
CA SER A 20 -44.42 5.66 -33.06
C SER A 20 -44.57 4.34 -33.81
N ALA A 21 -43.74 3.35 -33.47
CA ALA A 21 -44.12 1.94 -33.39
C ALA A 21 -42.87 1.10 -33.08
N CYS A 22 -42.74 0.66 -31.84
CA CYS A 22 -42.23 -0.66 -31.43
C CYS A 22 -42.25 -0.71 -29.90
N ARG A 23 -43.45 -0.87 -29.33
CA ARG A 23 -43.59 -1.39 -27.97
C ARG A 23 -43.09 -2.83 -28.02
N ILE A 24 -41.91 -3.09 -27.47
CA ILE A 24 -41.49 -4.44 -27.13
C ILE A 24 -42.34 -4.84 -25.92
N VAL A 25 -43.36 -5.65 -26.20
CA VAL A 25 -44.12 -6.38 -25.19
C VAL A 25 -43.25 -7.56 -24.78
N PHE A 26 -42.79 -7.57 -23.53
CA PHE A 26 -42.07 -8.69 -22.93
C PHE A 26 -43.11 -9.76 -22.57
N ASP A 27 -43.18 -10.85 -23.34
CA ASP A 27 -43.96 -12.05 -23.00
C ASP A 27 -42.96 -13.15 -22.56
N PRO A 28 -42.87 -13.48 -21.27
CA PRO A 28 -41.79 -14.30 -20.72
C PRO A 28 -41.99 -15.82 -20.90
N THR A 29 -42.94 -16.26 -21.72
CA THR A 29 -43.31 -17.69 -21.82
C THR A 29 -43.27 -18.31 -23.21
N ALA A 30 -42.73 -17.61 -24.22
CA ALA A 30 -42.65 -18.12 -25.59
C ALA A 30 -41.23 -18.10 -26.18
N GLN A 31 -40.26 -18.79 -25.55
CA GLN A 31 -38.99 -19.11 -26.20
C GLN A 31 -39.01 -20.53 -26.76
N ASN A 32 -39.19 -20.59 -28.09
CA ASN A 32 -39.11 -21.79 -28.91
C ASN A 32 -37.65 -22.22 -29.08
N ALA A 33 -37.40 -23.53 -29.18
CA ALA A 33 -36.15 -24.22 -28.87
C ALA A 33 -34.93 -23.95 -29.78
N GLU A 34 -34.98 -22.98 -30.69
CA GLU A 34 -33.91 -22.72 -31.67
C GLU A 34 -32.91 -21.61 -31.26
N GLN A 35 -33.18 -20.83 -30.20
CA GLN A 35 -32.23 -19.83 -29.69
C GLN A 35 -31.13 -20.42 -28.77
N LYS A 36 -31.16 -21.72 -28.50
CA LYS A 36 -30.20 -22.40 -27.61
C LYS A 36 -28.92 -22.88 -28.31
N GLU A 37 -28.89 -22.91 -29.64
CA GLU A 37 -27.70 -23.35 -30.40
C GLU A 37 -26.80 -22.18 -30.85
N VAL A 38 -27.36 -21.01 -31.18
CA VAL A 38 -26.55 -19.83 -31.57
C VAL A 38 -25.76 -19.24 -30.38
N GLN A 39 -26.17 -19.52 -29.14
CA GLN A 39 -25.41 -19.17 -27.92
C GLN A 39 -24.26 -20.13 -27.59
N LYS A 40 -24.17 -21.30 -28.24
CA LYS A 40 -23.03 -22.21 -28.08
C LYS A 40 -21.89 -21.92 -29.06
N GLU A 41 -22.16 -21.39 -30.24
CA GLU A 41 -21.12 -21.07 -31.23
C GLU A 41 -20.44 -19.71 -31.00
N HIS A 42 -21.16 -18.71 -30.45
CA HIS A 42 -20.53 -17.45 -30.02
C HIS A 42 -19.64 -17.58 -28.77
N ARG A 43 -19.70 -18.71 -28.06
CA ARG A 43 -18.76 -19.06 -26.97
C ARG A 43 -17.38 -19.50 -27.46
N GLN A 44 -17.17 -19.62 -28.77
CA GLN A 44 -15.98 -20.28 -29.31
C GLN A 44 -15.31 -19.49 -30.44
N LYS A 45 -15.39 -18.15 -30.45
CA LYS A 45 -14.57 -17.31 -31.34
C LYS A 45 -14.44 -15.86 -30.87
N VAL A 46 -14.27 -15.68 -29.57
CA VAL A 46 -13.64 -14.50 -29.00
C VAL A 46 -12.51 -15.02 -28.11
N LYS A 47 -11.48 -15.58 -28.75
CA LYS A 47 -10.12 -15.53 -28.19
C LYS A 47 -9.70 -14.06 -28.28
N VAL A 48 -10.32 -13.21 -27.47
CA VAL A 48 -9.69 -11.96 -27.05
C VAL A 48 -8.51 -12.42 -26.23
N GLN A 49 -7.34 -12.01 -26.68
CA GLN A 49 -6.12 -12.04 -25.91
C GLN A 49 -6.46 -11.43 -24.54
N GLU A 50 -6.65 -12.25 -23.52
CA GLU A 50 -6.23 -11.91 -22.17
C GLU A 50 -4.72 -11.69 -22.29
N GLN A 51 -4.38 -10.45 -22.65
CA GLN A 51 -3.15 -9.86 -22.20
C GLN A 51 -3.36 -9.73 -20.68
N GLU A 52 -3.07 -10.83 -20.00
CA GLU A 52 -2.55 -10.79 -18.64
C GLU A 52 -1.33 -9.87 -18.75
N GLU A 53 -1.58 -8.57 -18.60
CA GLU A 53 -0.58 -7.63 -18.18
C GLU A 53 -0.22 -8.08 -16.77
N VAL A 54 0.61 -9.11 -16.72
CA VAL A 54 1.55 -9.34 -15.64
C VAL A 54 2.22 -8.00 -15.50
N ALA A 55 1.77 -7.23 -14.50
CA ALA A 55 2.49 -6.08 -14.02
C ALA A 55 3.93 -6.55 -13.95
N GLN A 56 4.76 -6.02 -14.85
CA GLN A 56 6.18 -6.25 -14.77
C GLN A 56 6.53 -5.82 -13.35
N GLU A 57 6.96 -6.79 -12.53
CA GLU A 57 7.67 -6.50 -11.29
C GLU A 57 8.68 -5.43 -11.66
N GLY A 58 8.36 -4.18 -11.29
CA GLY A 58 9.21 -3.04 -11.56
C GLY A 58 10.56 -3.40 -10.98
N ALA A 59 11.62 -3.18 -11.76
CA ALA A 59 12.96 -3.12 -11.19
C ALA A 59 12.84 -2.32 -9.89
N GLU A 60 13.30 -2.88 -8.76
CA GLU A 60 13.24 -2.21 -7.46
C GLU A 60 13.82 -0.80 -7.63
N GLU A 61 12.95 0.20 -7.78
CA GLU A 61 13.38 1.57 -7.96
C GLU A 61 13.98 2.00 -6.63
N GLU A 62 15.20 2.54 -6.67
CA GLU A 62 15.82 3.08 -5.47
C GLU A 62 14.88 4.12 -4.85
N PRO A 63 14.68 4.07 -3.53
CA PRO A 63 13.75 4.96 -2.88
C PRO A 63 14.19 6.41 -3.09
N ALA A 64 13.23 7.30 -3.33
CA ALA A 64 13.50 8.73 -3.51
C ALA A 64 14.17 9.38 -2.29
N PHE A 65 14.02 8.74 -1.12
CA PHE A 65 14.59 9.17 0.14
C PHE A 65 15.33 8.01 0.81
N THR A 66 16.43 8.33 1.46
CA THR A 66 17.21 7.40 2.27
C THR A 66 16.83 7.55 3.73
N ILE A 67 16.48 6.44 4.38
CA ILE A 67 16.25 6.36 5.82
C ILE A 67 17.27 5.39 6.40
N HIS A 68 18.21 5.88 7.20
CA HIS A 68 19.16 5.07 7.94
C HIS A 68 18.76 5.10 9.41
N ALA A 69 18.08 4.04 9.85
CA ALA A 69 17.60 3.93 11.21
C ALA A 69 18.16 2.68 11.89
N SER A 70 18.36 2.80 13.19
CA SER A 70 18.70 1.70 14.09
C SER A 70 17.78 1.71 15.31
N LEU A 71 17.57 0.53 15.89
CA LEU A 71 16.80 0.30 17.10
C LEU A 71 17.69 -0.30 18.18
N THR A 72 17.90 0.43 19.28
CA THR A 72 18.61 -0.08 20.45
C THR A 72 17.63 -0.64 21.47
N LEU A 73 17.86 -1.87 21.92
CA LEU A 73 17.04 -2.58 22.91
C LEU A 73 17.70 -2.54 24.28
N ASP A 74 16.97 -2.11 25.30
CA ASP A 74 17.39 -2.11 26.71
C ASP A 74 16.19 -2.45 27.62
N GLY A 75 15.97 -3.75 27.81
CA GLY A 75 14.85 -4.33 28.53
C GLY A 75 13.51 -3.98 27.87
N GLU A 76 12.68 -3.22 28.58
CA GLU A 76 11.41 -2.72 28.08
C GLU A 76 11.57 -1.47 27.20
N ASN A 77 12.77 -0.88 27.13
CA ASN A 77 13.01 0.33 26.34
C ASN A 77 13.50 -0.03 24.94
N MET A 78 12.90 0.60 23.94
CA MET A 78 13.34 0.54 22.55
C MET A 78 13.65 1.96 22.08
N VAL A 79 14.88 2.24 21.68
CA VAL A 79 15.32 3.59 21.32
C VAL A 79 15.67 3.64 19.85
N ILE A 80 14.96 4.48 19.10
CA ILE A 80 15.27 4.73 17.67
C ILE A 80 16.31 5.83 17.57
N SER A 81 17.27 5.66 16.67
CA SER A 81 18.23 6.69 16.26
C SER A 81 18.62 6.49 14.80
N GLY A 82 18.99 7.57 14.12
CA GLY A 82 19.30 7.50 12.70
C GLY A 82 19.35 8.86 12.02
N ASP A 83 19.51 8.81 10.70
CA ASP A 83 19.56 9.95 9.81
C ASP A 83 18.80 9.69 8.51
N THR A 84 18.39 10.76 7.85
CA THR A 84 17.60 10.72 6.62
C THR A 84 17.75 12.02 5.83
N ASP A 85 17.49 11.94 4.53
CA ASP A 85 17.36 13.09 3.63
C ASP A 85 15.92 13.63 3.52
N LEU A 86 14.98 13.06 4.29
CA LEU A 86 13.62 13.56 4.38
C LEU A 86 13.57 15.00 4.88
N PRO A 87 12.57 15.79 4.46
CA PRO A 87 12.44 17.16 4.93
C PRO A 87 12.32 17.25 6.47
N PRO A 88 12.84 18.30 7.11
CA PRO A 88 12.64 18.54 8.54
C PRO A 88 11.16 18.56 8.92
N ASP A 89 10.85 18.18 10.16
CA ASP A 89 9.49 18.01 10.68
C ASP A 89 8.70 16.83 10.08
N THR A 90 9.27 16.07 9.13
CA THR A 90 8.65 14.84 8.62
C THR A 90 8.38 13.86 9.76
N PHE A 91 7.16 13.32 9.83
CA PHE A 91 6.74 12.37 10.84
C PHE A 91 6.90 10.93 10.35
N LEU A 92 7.63 10.13 11.14
CA LEU A 92 7.81 8.71 10.94
C LEU A 92 6.94 7.95 11.95
N LYS A 93 5.96 7.20 11.43
CA LYS A 93 5.09 6.33 12.23
C LYS A 93 5.88 5.10 12.67
N ILE A 94 5.52 4.56 13.82
CA ILE A 94 6.05 3.28 14.29
C ILE A 94 4.91 2.28 14.47
N SER A 95 5.15 1.03 14.15
CA SER A 95 4.24 -0.08 14.42
C SER A 95 4.97 -1.22 15.10
N LEU A 96 4.35 -1.80 16.13
CA LEU A 96 4.89 -2.97 16.82
C LEU A 96 3.88 -4.11 16.71
N LYS A 97 4.27 -5.19 16.01
CA LYS A 97 3.40 -6.34 15.76
C LYS A 97 4.01 -7.59 16.39
N PRO A 98 3.34 -8.25 17.35
CA PRO A 98 3.86 -9.49 17.91
C PRO A 98 3.78 -10.60 16.87
N TYR A 99 4.77 -11.47 16.82
CA TYR A 99 4.65 -12.72 16.07
C TYR A 99 3.71 -13.69 16.80
N LYS A 100 3.11 -14.63 16.06
CA LYS A 100 2.42 -15.75 16.71
C LYS A 100 3.39 -16.50 17.64
N GLY A 101 2.94 -16.86 18.84
CA GLY A 101 3.81 -17.43 19.89
C GLY A 101 4.50 -18.75 19.52
N ASN A 102 4.06 -19.43 18.45
CA ASN A 102 4.68 -20.64 17.91
C ASN A 102 5.59 -20.39 16.70
N ALA A 103 5.77 -19.15 16.25
CA ALA A 103 6.70 -18.84 15.16
C ALA A 103 8.13 -19.22 15.59
N THR A 104 8.93 -19.77 14.68
CA THR A 104 10.35 -20.07 14.95
C THR A 104 11.24 -18.87 14.59
N VAL A 105 12.53 -18.94 14.94
CA VAL A 105 13.50 -17.90 14.53
C VAL A 105 13.71 -17.98 13.03
N GLU A 106 13.83 -19.20 12.48
CA GLU A 106 14.02 -19.39 11.04
C GLU A 106 12.84 -18.84 10.23
N GLU A 107 11.60 -19.08 10.66
CA GLU A 107 10.42 -18.53 9.97
C GLU A 107 10.40 -16.99 9.95
N ILE A 108 10.93 -16.35 11.00
CA ILE A 108 11.00 -14.89 11.06
C ILE A 108 12.09 -14.37 10.13
N GLU A 109 13.29 -14.98 10.15
CA GLU A 109 14.40 -14.62 9.26
C GLU A 109 14.07 -14.84 7.78
N GLU A 110 13.29 -15.89 7.47
CA GLU A 110 12.81 -16.18 6.12
C GLU A 110 11.58 -15.34 5.71
N ASN A 111 11.12 -14.41 6.55
CA ASN A 111 9.93 -13.58 6.34
C ASN A 111 8.64 -14.39 6.09
N SER A 112 8.56 -15.63 6.57
CA SER A 112 7.38 -16.51 6.44
C SER A 112 6.49 -16.52 7.68
N ALA A 113 6.98 -15.99 8.81
CA ALA A 113 6.25 -15.90 10.07
C ALA A 113 5.08 -14.90 9.99
N VAL A 114 3.92 -15.31 10.54
CA VAL A 114 2.72 -14.47 10.61
C VAL A 114 2.70 -13.63 11.88
N THR A 115 2.42 -12.34 11.74
CA THR A 115 2.20 -11.41 12.85
C THR A 115 0.75 -11.39 13.32
N LEU A 116 0.55 -10.96 14.55
CA LEU A 116 -0.75 -10.65 15.15
C LEU A 116 -1.08 -9.17 14.94
N ASN A 117 -2.22 -8.75 15.49
CA ASN A 117 -2.62 -7.35 15.49
C ASN A 117 -1.57 -6.47 16.17
N GLU A 118 -1.42 -5.27 15.63
CA GLU A 118 -0.54 -4.24 16.17
C GLU A 118 -0.84 -3.95 17.65
N VAL A 119 0.23 -3.75 18.42
CA VAL A 119 0.13 -3.28 19.80
C VAL A 119 -0.33 -1.82 19.78
N PRO A 120 -1.39 -1.46 20.53
CA PRO A 120 -1.92 -0.10 20.56
C PRO A 120 -0.86 0.99 20.83
N ALA A 121 -0.93 2.08 20.07
CA ALA A 121 0.03 3.19 20.14
C ALA A 121 0.05 3.93 21.50
N ASN A 122 -1.00 3.81 22.32
CA ASN A 122 -1.01 4.31 23.70
C ASN A 122 -0.14 3.49 24.66
N ILE A 123 0.30 2.30 24.25
CA ILE A 123 1.23 1.44 24.99
C ILE A 123 2.65 1.67 24.50
N VAL A 124 2.89 1.57 23.18
CA VAL A 124 4.25 1.61 22.60
C VAL A 124 4.72 3.04 22.33
N GLY A 125 3.84 3.87 21.78
CA GLY A 125 4.11 5.19 21.21
C GLY A 125 3.55 5.32 19.79
N ILE A 126 3.57 6.55 19.25
CA ILE A 126 2.95 6.89 17.96
C ILE A 126 3.93 7.06 16.79
N GLY A 127 5.21 7.29 17.10
CA GLY A 127 6.22 7.67 16.09
C GLY A 127 7.20 8.73 16.58
N THR A 128 8.04 9.20 15.66
CA THR A 128 9.07 10.23 15.84
C THR A 128 9.12 11.19 14.64
N SER A 129 9.98 12.21 14.69
CA SER A 129 10.11 13.22 13.63
C SER A 129 11.56 13.44 13.20
N VAL A 130 11.75 13.98 12.01
CA VAL A 130 13.06 14.39 11.47
C VAL A 130 13.41 15.80 11.97
N GLN A 131 14.65 15.98 12.42
CA GLN A 131 15.19 17.25 12.89
C GLN A 131 15.73 18.10 11.73
N GLU A 132 16.04 19.37 11.99
CA GLU A 132 16.57 20.30 10.97
C GLU A 132 17.89 19.86 10.34
N ASP A 133 18.68 19.05 11.06
CA ASP A 133 19.96 18.52 10.60
C ASP A 133 19.84 17.18 9.84
N GLY A 134 18.62 16.72 9.58
CA GLY A 134 18.35 15.43 8.93
C GLY A 134 18.41 14.23 9.87
N THR A 135 18.67 14.43 11.16
CA THR A 135 18.66 13.32 12.13
C THR A 135 17.24 12.95 12.55
N ILE A 136 16.99 11.67 12.78
CA ILE A 136 15.75 11.19 13.37
C ILE A 136 15.78 11.54 14.86
N SER A 137 14.77 12.27 15.34
CA SER A 137 14.65 12.61 16.75
C SER A 137 14.67 11.34 17.60
N THR A 138 15.64 11.25 18.50
CA THR A 138 15.74 10.11 19.42
C THR A 138 14.53 10.06 20.33
N LYS A 139 13.87 8.90 20.38
CA LYS A 139 12.71 8.67 21.24
C LYS A 139 12.72 7.24 21.76
N THR A 140 12.28 7.11 23.00
CA THR A 140 12.10 5.81 23.66
C THR A 140 10.66 5.36 23.49
N PHE A 141 10.51 4.12 23.03
CA PHE A 141 9.26 3.37 22.90
C PHE A 141 9.25 2.23 23.91
N VAL A 142 8.06 1.78 24.29
CA VAL A 142 7.90 0.72 25.30
C VAL A 142 7.63 -0.62 24.63
N ARG A 143 8.45 -1.61 24.96
CA ARG A 143 8.24 -3.02 24.62
C ARG A 143 7.36 -3.64 25.71
N PRO A 144 6.13 -4.10 25.38
CA PRO A 144 5.19 -4.57 26.41
C PRO A 144 5.64 -5.82 27.17
N ASP A 145 6.38 -6.70 26.51
CA ASP A 145 6.84 -7.97 27.07
C ASP A 145 8.18 -8.37 26.44
N THR A 146 9.17 -8.66 27.28
CA THR A 146 10.51 -9.07 26.83
C THR A 146 10.58 -10.55 26.43
N SER A 147 9.57 -11.35 26.76
CA SER A 147 9.48 -12.77 26.41
C SER A 147 8.74 -13.05 25.09
N THR A 148 8.25 -11.99 24.44
CA THR A 148 7.56 -12.05 23.14
C THR A 148 8.47 -11.52 22.03
N ARG A 149 8.38 -12.14 20.84
CA ARG A 149 9.04 -11.66 19.61
C ARG A 149 8.14 -10.69 18.87
N TYR A 150 8.73 -9.65 18.27
CA TYR A 150 8.00 -8.61 17.57
C TYR A 150 8.64 -8.28 16.22
N ARG A 151 7.81 -7.86 15.27
CA ARG A 151 8.23 -7.04 14.14
C ARG A 151 8.00 -5.59 14.50
N PHE A 152 9.07 -4.80 14.47
CA PHE A 152 9.01 -3.36 14.62
C PHE A 152 9.12 -2.74 13.24
N GLU A 153 8.17 -1.89 12.87
CA GLU A 153 8.09 -1.24 11.57
C GLU A 153 8.25 0.28 11.75
N LEU A 154 9.13 0.89 10.98
CA LEU A 154 9.28 2.34 10.83
C LEU A 154 8.70 2.74 9.48
N ILE A 155 7.70 3.61 9.49
CA ILE A 155 6.85 3.87 8.34
C ILE A 155 6.87 5.36 8.01
N PHE A 156 7.29 5.69 6.78
CA PHE A 156 7.10 7.02 6.20
C PHE A 156 5.94 6.99 5.21
N GLU A 157 4.87 7.72 5.51
CA GLU A 157 3.67 7.84 4.67
C GLU A 157 3.57 9.29 4.16
N PRO A 158 3.86 9.56 2.88
CA PRO A 158 3.83 10.92 2.31
C PRO A 158 2.46 11.61 2.45
N GLU A 159 1.38 10.88 2.18
CA GLU A 159 0.01 11.42 2.28
C GLU A 159 -0.44 11.71 3.72
N GLY A 160 0.24 11.12 4.71
CA GLY A 160 -0.03 11.35 6.13
C GLY A 160 0.69 12.57 6.71
N GLN A 161 1.51 13.27 5.93
CA GLN A 161 2.32 14.39 6.42
C GLN A 161 1.53 15.71 6.51
N GLU A 162 2.10 16.70 7.20
CA GLU A 162 1.57 18.06 7.16
C GLU A 162 1.66 18.67 5.76
N GLU A 163 0.71 19.53 5.40
CA GLU A 163 0.62 20.15 4.06
C GLU A 163 1.92 20.83 3.62
N LYS A 164 2.66 21.45 4.54
CA LYS A 164 3.96 22.07 4.25
C LYS A 164 4.97 21.02 3.73
N ILE A 165 5.02 19.86 4.36
CA ILE A 165 5.93 18.76 3.99
C ILE A 165 5.46 18.14 2.67
N LYS A 166 4.15 17.90 2.51
CA LYS A 166 3.59 17.42 1.24
C LYS A 166 4.00 18.30 0.06
N GLN A 167 3.89 19.63 0.18
CA GLN A 167 4.31 20.54 -0.88
C GLN A 167 5.81 20.43 -1.19
N GLN A 168 6.66 20.28 -0.17
CA GLN A 168 8.10 20.08 -0.39
C GLN A 168 8.40 18.77 -1.14
N LEU A 169 7.69 17.70 -0.83
CA LEU A 169 7.82 16.42 -1.53
C LEU A 169 7.32 16.53 -2.98
N ILE A 170 6.20 17.21 -3.22
CA ILE A 170 5.65 17.48 -4.55
C ILE A 170 6.60 18.35 -5.39
N GLU A 171 7.24 19.36 -4.79
CA GLU A 171 8.21 20.20 -5.48
C GLU A 171 9.45 19.41 -5.96
N GLN A 172 9.80 18.34 -5.25
CA GLN A 172 10.93 17.48 -5.59
C GLN A 172 10.57 16.41 -6.63
N ALA A 173 9.38 15.80 -6.52
CA ALA A 173 9.00 14.61 -7.28
C ALA A 173 7.86 14.84 -8.29
N GLY A 174 7.26 16.03 -8.33
CA GLY A 174 6.10 16.36 -9.17
C GLY A 174 4.77 15.90 -8.56
N SER A 175 4.73 14.71 -7.95
CA SER A 175 3.56 14.15 -7.26
C SER A 175 3.99 13.25 -6.10
N LEU A 176 3.15 13.12 -5.07
CA LEU A 176 3.39 12.18 -3.97
C LEU A 176 3.35 10.72 -4.44
N ASP A 177 2.52 10.41 -5.43
CA ASP A 177 2.41 9.07 -6.04
C ASP A 177 3.59 8.68 -6.94
N GLU A 178 4.38 9.67 -7.36
CA GLU A 178 5.52 9.49 -8.28
C GLU A 178 6.86 9.37 -7.53
N LEU A 179 6.84 9.33 -6.20
CA LEU A 179 8.03 9.04 -5.41
C LEU A 179 8.54 7.62 -5.70
N SER A 180 9.77 7.50 -6.20
CA SER A 180 10.39 6.21 -6.48
C SER A 180 10.52 5.34 -5.22
N GLY A 181 10.33 4.04 -5.37
CA GLY A 181 10.45 3.04 -4.29
C GLY A 181 9.31 3.02 -3.28
N LEU A 182 8.18 3.70 -3.56
CA LEU A 182 6.98 3.60 -2.73
C LEU A 182 6.40 2.18 -2.75
N GLN A 183 6.02 1.69 -1.56
CA GLN A 183 5.36 0.40 -1.37
C GLN A 183 3.92 0.62 -0.90
N VAL A 184 3.02 -0.30 -1.23
CA VAL A 184 1.66 -0.29 -0.67
C VAL A 184 1.73 -0.75 0.79
N ILE A 185 1.42 0.14 1.72
CA ILE A 185 1.41 -0.11 3.18
C ILE A 185 0.06 -0.67 3.62
N LYS A 186 -1.02 -0.16 3.01
CA LYS A 186 -2.39 -0.59 3.28
C LYS A 186 -3.11 -0.73 1.96
N GLU A 187 -3.63 -1.92 1.70
CA GLU A 187 -4.49 -2.18 0.54
C GLU A 187 -5.78 -1.36 0.64
N ALA A 188 -6.34 -1.07 -0.53
CA ALA A 188 -7.67 -0.48 -0.62
C ALA A 188 -8.69 -1.38 0.07
N ASP A 189 -9.52 -0.81 0.93
CA ASP A 189 -10.63 -1.53 1.57
C ASP A 189 -11.95 -1.08 0.95
N PRO A 190 -12.44 -1.76 -0.10
CA PRO A 190 -13.70 -1.41 -0.73
C PRO A 190 -14.92 -1.82 0.12
N GLU A 191 -14.76 -2.63 1.16
CA GLU A 191 -15.86 -3.13 2.00
C GLU A 191 -16.12 -2.23 3.22
N ASP A 192 -15.08 -1.63 3.81
CA ASP A 192 -15.19 -0.71 4.96
C ASP A 192 -15.23 0.78 4.56
N SER A 193 -14.97 1.10 3.28
CA SER A 193 -15.06 2.48 2.78
C SER A 193 -16.52 2.92 2.60
N MET A 194 -16.94 3.95 3.33
CA MET A 194 -18.24 4.60 3.14
C MET A 194 -18.36 5.34 1.79
N VAL A 195 -17.28 5.41 1.01
CA VAL A 195 -17.18 6.12 -0.27
C VAL A 195 -16.32 5.27 -1.22
N HIS A 196 -16.92 4.32 -1.93
CA HIS A 196 -16.31 3.55 -3.04
C HIS A 196 -14.77 3.57 -3.11
N GLY A 197 -14.12 2.66 -2.37
CA GLY A 197 -12.68 2.43 -2.47
C GLY A 197 -11.86 3.48 -1.76
N ASP A 198 -11.46 3.19 -0.52
CA ASP A 198 -10.30 3.88 0.04
C ASP A 198 -9.11 3.56 -0.86
N ASP A 199 -8.45 4.56 -1.43
CA ASP A 199 -7.25 4.37 -2.24
C ASP A 199 -6.16 3.66 -1.40
N PRO A 200 -5.32 2.81 -2.02
CA PRO A 200 -4.24 2.15 -1.31
C PRO A 200 -3.27 3.20 -0.72
N VAL A 201 -2.90 3.03 0.54
CA VAL A 201 -1.94 3.92 1.20
C VAL A 201 -0.53 3.47 0.84
N LYS A 202 0.25 4.37 0.25
CA LYS A 202 1.64 4.11 -0.14
C LYS A 202 2.63 4.81 0.79
N GLY A 203 3.82 4.24 0.89
CA GLY A 203 4.93 4.82 1.64
C GLY A 203 6.12 3.87 1.73
N TYR A 204 7.08 4.21 2.58
CA TYR A 204 8.26 3.39 2.82
C TYR A 204 8.13 2.69 4.16
N ILE A 205 8.40 1.39 4.19
CA ILE A 205 8.44 0.60 5.42
C ILE A 205 9.83 0.01 5.55
N GLN A 206 10.48 0.30 6.67
CA GLN A 206 11.62 -0.46 7.13
C GLN A 206 11.23 -1.26 8.36
N THR A 207 11.79 -2.45 8.48
CA THR A 207 11.43 -3.39 9.52
C THR A 207 12.65 -3.90 10.26
N VAL A 208 12.47 -4.21 11.53
CA VAL A 208 13.45 -4.92 12.33
C VAL A 208 12.76 -5.97 13.19
N ASN A 209 13.38 -7.15 13.28
CA ASN A 209 12.84 -8.27 14.03
C ASN A 209 13.45 -8.29 15.42
N ILE A 210 12.60 -8.20 16.44
CA ILE A 210 12.98 -8.21 17.86
C ILE A 210 12.75 -9.61 18.41
N MET A 211 13.83 -10.29 18.81
CA MET A 211 13.76 -11.62 19.42
C MET A 211 13.43 -11.54 20.91
N LYS A 212 13.18 -12.67 21.58
CA LYS A 212 12.99 -12.68 23.04
C LYS A 212 14.27 -12.26 23.74
N ALA A 213 14.19 -11.67 24.93
CA ALA A 213 15.36 -11.18 25.65
C ALA A 213 16.43 -12.26 25.96
N ASP A 214 16.04 -13.54 26.03
CA ASP A 214 16.96 -14.67 26.22
C ASP A 214 17.52 -15.26 24.91
N GLU A 215 17.11 -14.72 23.76
CA GLU A 215 17.56 -15.11 22.42
C GLU A 215 18.58 -14.10 21.86
N GLN A 216 19.35 -14.53 20.86
CA GLN A 216 20.22 -13.62 20.12
C GLN A 216 19.40 -12.49 19.49
N ASN A 217 19.93 -11.27 19.48
CA ASN A 217 19.26 -10.06 19.00
C ASN A 217 17.99 -9.69 19.81
N GLY A 218 17.88 -10.18 21.04
CA GLY A 218 16.71 -10.04 21.88
C GLY A 218 16.70 -8.87 22.86
N ASP A 219 17.87 -8.53 23.40
CA ASP A 219 18.05 -7.45 24.38
C ASP A 219 19.53 -6.99 24.42
N GLY A 220 19.79 -5.75 24.84
CA GLY A 220 21.14 -5.18 24.97
C GLY A 220 21.90 -5.02 23.65
N VAL A 221 21.18 -4.93 22.53
CA VAL A 221 21.72 -4.88 21.16
C VAL A 221 21.19 -3.66 20.41
N THR A 222 21.93 -3.24 19.39
CA THR A 222 21.47 -2.30 18.37
C THR A 222 21.24 -3.06 17.07
N LEU A 223 20.04 -2.92 16.52
CA LEU A 223 19.59 -3.60 15.32
C LEU A 223 19.37 -2.56 14.22
N GLU A 224 19.85 -2.85 13.00
CA GLU A 224 19.63 -1.99 11.84
C GLU A 224 18.28 -2.30 11.21
N PHE A 225 17.61 -1.26 10.71
CA PHE A 225 16.36 -1.41 9.98
C PHE A 225 16.64 -1.88 8.55
N GLU A 226 15.84 -2.82 8.08
CA GLU A 226 15.90 -3.35 6.71
C GLU A 226 14.68 -2.90 5.91
N SER A 227 14.88 -2.39 4.70
CA SER A 227 13.76 -2.09 3.78
C SER A 227 13.01 -3.38 3.45
N GLY A 228 11.70 -3.39 3.71
CA GLY A 228 10.88 -4.59 3.51
C GLY A 228 10.94 -5.05 2.05
N LYS A 229 11.38 -6.29 1.81
CA LYS A 229 11.20 -6.97 0.52
C LYS A 229 9.79 -7.57 0.49
N HIS A 230 8.79 -6.77 0.16
CA HIS A 230 7.47 -7.32 -0.13
C HIS A 230 7.42 -7.81 -1.58
N GLY A 231 7.67 -9.13 -1.75
CA GLY A 231 7.39 -9.86 -2.99
C GLY A 231 8.62 -10.43 -3.67
N GLY A 232 8.89 -11.72 -3.44
CA GLY A 232 9.67 -12.58 -4.35
C GLY A 232 11.20 -12.51 -4.26
N SER A 233 11.82 -13.70 -4.28
CA SER A 233 13.21 -13.96 -4.69
C SER A 233 14.38 -13.70 -3.70
N MET A 234 14.83 -14.84 -3.13
CA MET A 234 16.20 -15.21 -2.70
C MET A 234 17.12 -14.13 -2.11
N GLY A 235 17.24 -14.14 -0.79
CA GLY A 235 18.32 -13.50 -0.06
C GLY A 235 19.69 -14.06 -0.45
N THR A 236 20.62 -13.16 -0.75
CA THR A 236 22.04 -13.49 -0.94
C THR A 236 22.70 -13.55 0.43
N VAL A 237 23.20 -14.72 0.81
CA VAL A 237 24.09 -14.90 1.97
C VAL A 237 25.46 -14.34 1.58
N LEU A 238 25.89 -13.26 2.23
CA LEU A 238 27.29 -12.84 2.21
C LEU A 238 28.07 -13.72 3.21
N GLU A 239 28.58 -14.85 2.73
CA GLU A 239 29.61 -15.60 3.45
C GLU A 239 30.91 -14.77 3.49
N ALA A 240 31.22 -14.22 4.65
CA ALA A 240 32.54 -13.66 4.91
C ALA A 240 33.57 -14.79 5.01
N TRP A 241 34.31 -15.02 3.91
CA TRP A 241 35.53 -15.82 3.90
C TRP A 241 36.63 -15.13 4.72
N GLY A 242 36.72 -15.45 6.01
CA GLY A 242 37.84 -15.10 6.87
C GLY A 242 38.83 -16.24 6.99
N ARG A 243 39.91 -16.21 6.21
CA ARG A 243 41.09 -17.07 6.37
C ARG A 243 41.74 -16.82 7.74
N PHE A 244 41.98 -17.88 8.51
CA PHE A 244 43.21 -18.09 9.30
C PHE A 244 43.51 -19.59 9.40
#